data_AF-A0A963PQV2-F1
#
_entry.id   AF-A0A963PQV2-F1
#
_cell.length_a   1.000
_cell.length_b   1.000
_cell.length_c   1.000
_cell.angle_alpha   90.00
_cell.angle_beta   90.00
_cell.angle_gamma   90.00
#
_symmetry.space_group_name_H-M   'P 1'
#
loop_
_entity.id
_entity.type
_entity.pdbx_description
1 polymer ?
#
loop_
_entity_poly.entity_id
_entity_poly.type
_entity_poly.pdbx_seq_one_letter_code
_entity_poly.pdbx_strand_id
1 'polypeptide(L)'
;LAPPLVLEVRRALLEHLQDHYGLYGEWAGVRSARKHIGWYVRGLPGGEALRRRINPLEDAAAQTQAVGDYFSELAQVHERLPLAATTLEEVGPA
;
A
#
# COMPACT_ATOMS: atom_id res chain seq x y z
N LEU A 1 -19.47 5.70 -7.95
CA LEU A 1 -19.38 5.25 -6.53
C LEU A 1 -18.45 6.21 -5.79
N ALA A 2 -18.66 6.42 -4.48
CA ALA A 2 -17.74 7.22 -3.68
C ALA A 2 -16.37 6.50 -3.54
N PRO A 3 -15.25 7.23 -3.42
CA PRO A 3 -13.96 6.63 -3.09
C PRO A 3 -14.02 5.81 -1.79
N PRO A 4 -13.22 4.75 -1.61
CA PRO A 4 -13.23 3.95 -0.38
C PRO A 4 -12.66 4.72 0.82
N LEU A 5 -12.94 4.25 2.04
CA LEU A 5 -12.34 4.82 3.25
C LEU A 5 -10.84 4.51 3.30
N VAL A 6 -10.03 5.46 3.79
CA VAL A 6 -8.58 5.27 3.92
C VAL A 6 -8.27 4.06 4.81
N LEU A 7 -9.02 3.89 5.90
CA LEU A 7 -8.83 2.79 6.84
C LEU A 7 -9.29 1.42 6.29
N GLU A 8 -10.26 1.39 5.37
CA GLU A 8 -10.65 0.16 4.68
C GLU A 8 -9.52 -0.30 3.75
N VAL A 9 -8.96 0.62 2.97
CA VAL A 9 -7.84 0.36 2.07
C VAL A 9 -6.60 -0.08 2.85
N ARG A 10 -6.32 0.58 3.99
CA ARG A 10 -5.26 0.17 4.91
C ARG A 10 -5.41 -1.29 5.31
N ARG A 11 -6.59 -1.67 5.82
CA ARG A 11 -6.85 -3.03 6.28
C ARG A 11 -6.67 -4.04 5.15
N ALA A 12 -7.29 -3.79 4.00
CA ALA A 12 -7.23 -4.68 2.85
C ALA A 12 -5.80 -4.87 2.33
N LEU A 13 -5.01 -3.79 2.25
CA LEU A 13 -3.62 -3.88 1.81
C LEU A 13 -2.75 -4.64 2.82
N LEU A 14 -2.90 -4.39 4.12
CA LEU A 14 -2.11 -5.10 5.14
C LEU A 14 -2.44 -6.60 5.13
N GLU A 15 -3.70 -6.98 4.98
CA GLU A 15 -4.12 -8.38 4.83
C GLU A 15 -3.51 -9.01 3.57
N HIS A 16 -3.61 -8.32 2.43
CA HIS A 16 -3.00 -8.77 1.17
C HIS A 16 -1.47 -8.98 1.31
N LEU A 17 -0.77 -8.11 2.02
CA LEU A 17 0.66 -8.27 2.26
C LEU A 17 0.98 -9.51 3.11
N GLN A 18 0.20 -9.79 4.15
CA GLN A 18 0.40 -11.00 4.96
C GLN A 18 0.21 -12.28 4.14
N ASP A 19 -0.85 -12.36 3.34
CA ASP A 19 -1.08 -13.49 2.44
C ASP A 19 0.06 -13.64 1.43
N HIS A 20 0.52 -12.52 0.88
CA HIS A 20 1.61 -12.47 -0.08
C HIS A 20 2.93 -12.97 0.51
N TYR A 21 3.27 -12.56 1.74
CA TYR A 21 4.45 -13.08 2.44
C TYR A 21 4.32 -14.57 2.77
N GLY A 22 3.12 -15.02 3.16
CA GLY A 22 2.85 -16.44 3.40
C GLY A 22 3.02 -17.31 2.14
N LEU A 23 2.61 -16.79 0.98
CA LEU A 23 2.69 -17.50 -0.29
C LEU A 23 4.13 -17.57 -0.85
N TYR A 24 4.86 -16.46 -0.82
CA TYR A 24 6.18 -16.36 -1.46
C TYR A 24 7.35 -16.59 -0.50
N GLY A 25 7.09 -16.66 0.80
CA GLY A 25 8.12 -16.60 1.83
C GLY A 25 8.74 -15.20 1.93
N GLU A 26 9.43 -14.92 3.04
CA GLU A 26 9.87 -13.57 3.37
C GLU A 26 10.80 -12.95 2.30
N TRP A 27 11.84 -13.67 1.89
CA TRP A 27 12.84 -13.15 0.95
C TRP A 27 12.21 -12.76 -0.41
N ALA A 28 11.44 -13.65 -1.04
CA ALA A 28 10.82 -13.34 -2.32
C ALA A 28 9.63 -12.38 -2.15
N GLY A 29 8.84 -12.57 -1.09
CA GLY A 29 7.65 -11.78 -0.77
C GLY A 29 7.95 -10.30 -0.57
N VAL A 30 8.97 -9.95 0.23
CA VAL A 30 9.37 -8.54 0.45
C VAL A 30 9.74 -7.84 -0.85
N ARG A 31 10.42 -8.54 -1.77
CA ARG A 31 10.84 -7.95 -3.06
C ARG A 31 9.65 -7.73 -3.98
N SER A 32 8.77 -8.71 -4.11
CA SER A 32 7.59 -8.60 -4.97
C SER A 32 6.54 -7.64 -4.39
N ALA A 33 6.36 -7.58 -3.06
CA ALA A 33 5.43 -6.68 -2.38
C ALA A 33 5.67 -5.19 -2.67
N ARG A 34 6.91 -4.77 -2.93
CA ARG A 34 7.25 -3.37 -3.30
C ARG A 34 6.42 -2.86 -4.48
N LYS A 35 6.14 -3.75 -5.44
CA LYS A 35 5.32 -3.44 -6.61
C LYS A 35 3.86 -3.19 -6.22
N HIS A 36 3.31 -4.06 -5.38
CA HIS A 36 1.93 -3.97 -4.89
C HIS A 36 1.73 -2.68 -4.09
N ILE A 37 2.61 -2.42 -3.11
CA ILE A 37 2.57 -1.18 -2.33
C ILE A 37 2.67 0.04 -3.24
N GLY A 38 3.61 0.02 -4.20
CA GLY A 38 3.81 1.10 -5.16
C GLY A 38 2.62 1.37 -6.06
N TRP A 39 1.79 0.37 -6.36
CA TRP A 39 0.52 0.56 -7.08
C TRP A 39 -0.53 1.22 -6.20
N TYR A 40 -0.71 0.73 -4.97
CA TYR A 40 -1.71 1.24 -4.03
C TYR A 40 -1.52 2.72 -3.68
N VAL A 41 -0.28 3.17 -3.56
CA VAL A 41 0.01 4.55 -3.13
C VAL A 41 0.30 5.51 -4.28
N ARG A 42 0.16 5.05 -5.53
CA ARG A 42 0.38 5.88 -6.70
C ARG A 42 -0.64 7.03 -6.73
N GLY A 43 -0.16 8.26 -6.82
CA GLY A 43 -1.01 9.45 -6.90
C GLY A 43 -1.60 9.88 -5.56
N LEU A 44 -1.34 9.15 -4.46
CA LEU A 44 -1.75 9.56 -3.12
C LEU A 44 -0.73 10.56 -2.54
N PRO A 45 -1.19 11.53 -1.72
CA PRO A 45 -0.31 12.40 -0.96
C PRO A 45 0.72 11.60 -0.16
N GLY A 46 2.00 11.96 -0.27
CA GLY A 46 3.09 11.26 0.42
C GLY A 46 3.43 9.86 -0.11
N GLY A 47 2.72 9.32 -1.10
CA GLY A 47 2.93 7.97 -1.60
C GLY A 47 4.33 7.74 -2.17
N GLU A 48 4.93 8.74 -2.83
CA GLU A 48 6.30 8.65 -3.32
C GLU A 48 7.35 8.60 -2.20
N ALA A 49 7.09 9.29 -1.07
CA ALA A 49 7.96 9.20 0.10
C ALA A 49 7.89 7.79 0.72
N LEU A 50 6.69 7.21 0.81
CA LEU A 50 6.54 5.82 1.24
C LEU A 50 7.31 4.86 0.31
N ARG A 51 7.17 5.02 -1.02
CA ARG A 51 7.89 4.18 -2.00
C ARG A 51 9.41 4.21 -1.79
N ARG A 52 9.98 5.38 -1.50
CA ARG A 52 11.40 5.50 -1.17
C ARG A 52 11.75 4.83 0.15
N ARG A 53 10.89 4.93 1.17
CA ARG A 53 11.06 4.27 2.47
C ARG A 53 11.02 2.74 2.37
N ILE A 54 10.13 2.17 1.55
CA ILE A 54 9.92 0.71 1.47
C ILE A 54 10.87 -0.03 0.53
N ASN A 55 11.39 0.63 -0.51
CA ASN A 55 12.28 0.01 -1.50
C ASN A 55 13.55 -0.63 -0.90
N PRO A 56 14.24 -0.04 0.07
CA PRO A 56 15.42 -0.65 0.67
C PRO A 56 15.09 -1.69 1.77
N LEU A 57 13.84 -1.83 2.20
CA LEU A 57 13.48 -2.75 3.28
C LEU A 57 13.61 -4.20 2.81
N GLU A 58 14.16 -5.04 3.69
CA GLU A 58 14.39 -6.47 3.46
C GLU A 58 13.55 -7.38 4.36
N ASP A 59 12.73 -6.79 5.25
CA ASP A 59 11.90 -7.50 6.21
C ASP A 59 10.40 -7.19 6.03
N ALA A 60 9.58 -8.23 6.17
CA ALA A 60 8.14 -8.13 5.97
C ALA A 60 7.46 -7.25 7.05
N ALA A 61 7.99 -7.30 8.27
CA ALA A 61 7.47 -6.53 9.40
C ALA A 61 7.62 -5.01 9.17
N ALA A 62 8.78 -4.53 8.71
CA ALA A 62 9.01 -3.11 8.45
C ALA A 62 8.22 -2.61 7.24
N GLN A 63 8.05 -3.42 6.18
CA GLN A 63 7.15 -3.06 5.10
C GLN A 63 5.71 -2.91 5.60
N THR A 64 5.23 -3.86 6.39
CA THR A 64 3.89 -3.82 7.00
C THR A 64 3.72 -2.59 7.90
N GLN A 65 4.71 -2.31 8.75
CA GLN A 65 4.69 -1.15 9.64
C GLN A 65 4.68 0.15 8.85
N ALA A 66 5.57 0.31 7.86
CA ALA A 66 5.67 1.53 7.06
C ALA A 66 4.37 1.83 6.29
N VAL A 67 3.72 0.79 5.75
CA VAL A 67 2.41 0.91 5.11
C VAL A 67 1.33 1.28 6.13
N GLY A 68 1.34 0.61 7.29
CA GLY A 68 0.39 0.86 8.37
C GLY A 68 0.45 2.30 8.88
N ASP A 69 1.66 2.81 9.14
CA ASP A 69 1.94 4.19 9.56
C ASP A 69 1.41 5.18 8.53
N TYR A 70 1.79 4.98 7.27
CA TYR A 70 1.42 5.87 6.17
C TYR A 70 -0.09 6.05 6.04
N PHE A 71 -0.84 4.95 6.03
CA PHE A 71 -2.30 5.05 5.92
C PHE A 71 -2.96 5.56 7.20
N SER A 72 -2.37 5.32 8.38
CA SER A 72 -2.84 5.91 9.63
C SER A 72 -2.67 7.43 9.64
N GLU A 73 -1.54 7.94 9.17
CA GLU A 73 -1.29 9.38 9.00
C GLU A 73 -2.22 9.98 7.94
N LEU A 74 -2.38 9.31 6.79
CA LEU A 74 -3.29 9.75 5.74
C LEU A 74 -4.74 9.84 6.24
N ALA A 75 -5.16 8.92 7.11
CA ALA A 75 -6.51 8.90 7.68
C ALA A 75 -6.79 10.06 8.66
N GLN A 76 -5.75 10.69 9.22
CA GLN A 76 -5.92 11.86 10.09
C GLN A 76 -6.37 13.10 9.31
N VAL A 77 -6.05 13.16 8.01
CA VAL A 77 -6.34 14.31 7.14
C VAL A 77 -7.39 13.99 6.07
N HIS A 78 -7.60 12.71 5.73
CA HIS A 78 -8.55 12.26 4.72
C HIS A 78 -9.36 11.06 5.23
N GLU A 79 -10.69 11.20 5.34
CA GLU A 79 -11.56 10.06 5.68
C GLU A 79 -11.60 9.03 4.55
N ARG A 80 -11.68 9.51 3.30
CA ARG A 80 -11.72 8.72 2.06
C ARG A 80 -10.48 8.97 1.23
N LEU A 81 -10.07 7.99 0.41
CA LEU A 81 -8.88 8.12 -0.42
C LEU A 81 -8.93 9.42 -1.26
N PRO A 82 -7.92 10.30 -1.12
CA PRO A 82 -7.78 11.47 -1.96
C PRO A 82 -7.21 11.02 -3.31
N LEU A 83 -8.08 10.47 -4.16
CA LEU A 83 -7.69 10.07 -5.51
C LEU A 83 -7.26 11.33 -6.27
N ALA A 84 -5.97 11.44 -6.62
CA ALA A 84 -5.61 12.22 -7.80
C ALA A 84 -6.40 11.62 -8.97
N ALA A 85 -7.07 12.44 -9.78
CA ALA A 85 -7.83 12.00 -10.93
C ALA A 85 -6.95 11.13 -11.85
N THR A 86 -6.97 9.83 -11.61
CA THR A 86 -6.32 8.80 -12.41
C THR A 86 -7.31 7.65 -12.33
N THR A 87 -7.97 7.49 -13.47
CA THR A 87 -9.04 6.56 -13.80
C THR A 87 -8.81 5.22 -13.09
N LEU A 88 -9.78 4.83 -12.25
CA LEU A 88 -9.84 3.51 -11.61
C LEU A 88 -10.11 2.37 -12.61
N GLU A 89 -9.79 2.55 -13.89
CA GLU A 89 -10.07 1.56 -14.94
C GLU A 89 -8.84 0.74 -15.36
N GLU A 90 -7.62 1.04 -14.89
CA GLU A 90 -6.42 0.30 -15.37
C GLU A 90 -5.37 -0.06 -14.30
N VAL A 91 -5.79 -0.44 -13.08
CA VAL A 91 -4.88 -1.15 -12.15
C VAL A 91 -5.22 -2.64 -12.11
N GLY A 92 -5.10 -3.25 -13.30
CA GLY A 92 -4.51 -4.57 -13.60
C GLY A 92 -5.00 -5.83 -12.86
N PRO A 93 -5.58 -6.82 -13.57
CA PRO A 93 -5.85 -8.16 -13.05
C PRO A 93 -4.66 -9.12 -13.24
N ALA A 94 -4.42 -9.95 -12.24
CA ALA A 94 -4.25 -11.42 -12.30
C ALA A 94 -4.00 -11.94 -10.88
#